data_AF-F6BA91-F1
#
_entry.id   AF-F6BA91-F1
#
_cell.length_a   1.000
_cell.length_b   1.000
_cell.length_c   1.000
_cell.angle_alpha   90.00
_cell.angle_beta   90.00
_cell.angle_gamma   90.00
#
_symmetry.space_group_name_H-M   'P 1'
#
loop_
_entity.id
_entity.type
_entity.pdbx_description
1 polymer ?
#
loop_
_entity_poly.entity_id
_entity_poly.type
_entity_poly.pdbx_seq_one_letter_code
_entity_poly.pdbx_strand_id
1 'polypeptide(L)'
;MLKNLAKIFITGIYENLERILFGKDRYTSIEMRNKILEGIELPRMVFEELCIGCGGCANACPTNAIEMVPIEPVKITEYYTKDKIPKIDAEKCVYCLYCHDFCPVFAVFNEISPIHPRHVGDECIKVDLSQVLKKPVEIREEQIKKIAKILSINLRHILTK
;
A
#
# COMPACT_ATOMS: atom_id res chain seq x y z
N MET A 1 -44.62 31.41 15.15
CA MET A 1 -43.45 31.58 14.25
C MET A 1 -42.18 32.03 14.99
N LEU A 2 -42.19 33.15 15.71
CA LEU A 2 -40.96 33.71 16.33
C LEU A 2 -40.23 32.78 17.32
N LYS A 3 -40.97 32.04 18.16
CA LYS A 3 -40.40 31.08 19.11
C LYS A 3 -39.63 29.93 18.43
N ASN A 4 -40.09 29.48 17.27
CA ASN A 4 -39.40 28.43 16.51
C ASN A 4 -38.12 28.96 15.88
N LEU A 5 -38.14 30.21 15.39
CA LEU A 5 -36.97 30.87 14.84
C LEU A 5 -35.89 31.09 15.92
N ALA A 6 -36.27 31.61 17.09
CA ALA A 6 -35.35 31.78 18.21
C ALA A 6 -34.74 30.45 18.69
N LYS A 7 -35.55 29.38 18.74
CA LYS A 7 -35.07 28.04 19.08
C LYS A 7 -34.01 27.54 18.10
N ILE A 8 -34.24 27.67 16.79
CA ILE A 8 -33.28 27.28 15.74
C ILE A 8 -31.95 28.03 15.89
N PHE A 9 -32.02 29.35 16.12
CA PHE A 9 -30.82 30.16 16.33
C PHE A 9 -30.03 29.72 17.56
N ILE A 10 -30.70 29.50 18.70
CA ILE A 10 -30.04 29.10 19.94
C ILE A 10 -29.44 27.69 19.81
N THR A 11 -30.17 26.73 19.21
CA THR A 11 -29.65 25.37 19.00
C THR A 11 -28.46 25.37 18.04
N GLY A 12 -28.54 26.14 16.94
CA GLY A 12 -27.43 26.27 15.99
C GLY A 12 -26.19 26.90 16.61
N ILE A 13 -26.35 27.96 17.43
CA ILE A 13 -25.24 28.56 18.18
C ILE A 13 -24.62 27.55 19.14
N TYR A 14 -25.45 26.82 19.89
CA TYR A 14 -24.98 25.81 20.84
C TYR A 14 -24.19 24.70 20.15
N GLU A 15 -24.76 24.08 19.11
CA GLU A 15 -24.10 23.00 18.35
C GLU A 15 -22.79 23.47 17.72
N ASN A 16 -22.77 24.69 17.18
CA ASN A 16 -21.56 25.24 16.55
C ASN A 16 -20.47 25.58 17.59
N LEU A 17 -20.86 26.13 18.74
CA LEU A 17 -19.94 26.33 19.87
C LEU A 17 -19.40 25.00 20.38
N GLU A 18 -20.24 23.97 20.47
CA GLU A 18 -19.84 22.65 20.92
C GLU A 18 -18.83 21.99 19.97
N ARG A 19 -19.01 22.17 18.65
CA ARG A 19 -18.05 21.75 17.61
C ARG A 19 -16.73 22.51 17.67
N ILE A 20 -16.78 23.83 17.88
CA ILE A 20 -15.57 24.67 17.92
C ILE A 20 -14.76 24.40 19.19
N LEU A 21 -15.41 24.48 20.36
CA LEU A 21 -14.75 24.42 21.66
C LEU A 21 -14.37 23.01 22.06
N PHE A 22 -15.25 22.02 21.81
CA PHE A 22 -15.03 20.64 22.27
C PHE A 22 -14.74 19.68 21.13
N GLY A 23 -14.84 20.12 19.87
CA GLY A 23 -14.60 19.23 18.76
C GLY A 23 -15.62 18.12 18.62
N LYS A 24 -16.85 18.35 19.08
CA LYS A 24 -17.96 17.42 18.82
C LYS A 24 -18.12 17.21 17.30
N ASP A 25 -18.49 16.01 16.89
CA ASP A 25 -18.57 15.57 15.48
C ASP A 25 -17.22 15.50 14.72
N ARG A 26 -16.07 15.55 15.40
CA ARG A 26 -14.78 15.25 14.77
C ARG A 26 -14.62 13.74 14.57
N TYR A 27 -14.28 13.33 13.35
CA TYR A 27 -13.96 11.93 13.02
C TYR A 27 -12.56 11.49 13.48
N THR A 28 -11.61 12.44 13.60
CA THR A 28 -10.24 12.17 14.03
C THR A 28 -10.00 12.69 15.45
N SER A 29 -9.28 11.91 16.26
CA SER A 29 -8.91 12.28 17.63
C SER A 29 -8.06 13.56 17.65
N ILE A 30 -8.08 14.27 18.78
CA ILE A 30 -7.24 15.47 18.98
C ILE A 30 -5.75 15.09 18.85
N GLU A 31 -5.36 13.93 19.38
CA GLU A 31 -4.01 13.39 19.25
C GLU A 31 -3.59 13.23 17.77
N MET A 32 -4.45 12.61 16.95
CA MET A 32 -4.18 12.44 15.52
C MET A 32 -4.06 13.80 14.81
N ARG A 33 -4.88 14.80 15.17
CA ARG A 33 -4.79 16.14 14.60
C ARG A 33 -3.49 16.85 14.95
N ASN A 34 -3.07 16.79 16.21
CA ASN A 34 -1.82 17.41 16.62
C ASN A 34 -0.64 16.75 15.88
N LYS A 35 -0.65 15.42 15.73
CA LYS A 35 0.31 14.71 14.87
C LYS A 35 0.29 15.16 13.41
N ILE A 36 -0.88 15.43 12.82
CA ILE A 36 -0.99 15.96 11.45
C ILE A 36 -0.35 17.37 11.37
N LEU A 37 -0.58 18.23 12.36
CA LEU A 37 -0.08 19.60 12.41
C LEU A 37 1.44 19.67 12.65
N GLU A 38 2.00 18.69 13.37
CA GLU A 38 3.44 18.54 13.61
C GLU A 38 4.21 18.05 12.37
N GLY A 39 3.49 17.62 11.33
CA GLY A 39 4.06 16.99 10.14
C GLY A 39 3.96 15.48 10.21
N ILE A 40 3.62 14.87 9.07
CA ILE A 40 3.48 13.42 8.95
C ILE A 40 4.69 12.89 8.21
N GLU A 41 5.52 12.12 8.89
CA GLU A 41 6.46 11.24 8.20
C GLU A 41 5.68 10.08 7.59
N LEU A 42 5.77 9.94 6.27
CA LEU A 42 5.15 8.82 5.60
C LEU A 42 5.89 7.54 5.98
N PRO A 43 5.15 6.45 6.29
CA PRO A 43 5.78 5.19 6.64
C PRO A 43 6.60 4.67 5.46
N ARG A 44 7.58 3.80 5.74
CA ARG A 44 8.25 3.02 4.71
C ARG A 44 7.21 2.22 3.94
N MET A 45 6.93 2.63 2.69
CA MET A 45 5.91 1.98 1.86
C MET A 45 6.41 0.74 1.12
N VAL A 46 7.74 0.57 1.01
CA VAL A 46 8.37 -0.52 0.26
C VAL A 46 9.50 -1.13 1.10
N PHE A 47 9.38 -2.43 1.36
CA PHE A 47 10.42 -3.25 1.96
C PHE A 47 11.29 -3.83 0.84
N GLU A 48 12.43 -3.19 0.62
CA GLU A 48 13.33 -3.51 -0.50
C GLU A 48 13.86 -4.94 -0.41
N GLU A 49 14.04 -5.44 0.81
CA GLU A 49 14.54 -6.76 1.14
C GLU A 49 13.55 -7.87 0.76
N LEU A 50 12.26 -7.52 0.69
CA LEU A 50 11.17 -8.41 0.26
C LEU A 50 10.79 -8.22 -1.21
N CYS A 51 11.18 -7.08 -1.79
CA CYS A 51 10.83 -6.76 -3.16
C CYS A 51 11.65 -7.62 -4.13
N ILE A 52 10.99 -8.21 -5.11
CA ILE A 52 11.63 -8.94 -6.21
C ILE A 52 11.83 -8.07 -7.47
N GLY A 53 11.37 -6.81 -7.48
CA GLY A 53 11.57 -5.89 -8.61
C GLY A 53 10.81 -6.21 -9.90
N CYS A 54 9.78 -7.06 -9.84
CA CYS A 54 9.05 -7.52 -11.02
C CYS A 54 8.29 -6.43 -11.78
N GLY A 55 8.00 -5.28 -11.16
CA GLY A 55 7.25 -4.18 -11.77
C GLY A 55 5.73 -4.33 -11.81
N GLY A 56 5.18 -5.44 -11.32
CA GLY A 56 3.73 -5.69 -11.36
C GLY A 56 2.90 -4.63 -10.61
N CYS A 57 3.43 -4.04 -9.55
CA CYS A 57 2.79 -2.95 -8.82
C CYS A 57 2.65 -1.67 -9.66
N ALA A 58 3.67 -1.31 -10.45
CA ALA A 58 3.59 -0.16 -11.36
C ALA A 58 2.53 -0.39 -12.44
N ASN A 59 2.51 -1.58 -13.03
CA ASN A 59 1.54 -1.94 -14.06
C ASN A 59 0.08 -1.99 -13.57
N ALA A 60 -0.13 -2.44 -12.33
CA ALA A 60 -1.47 -2.56 -11.75
C ALA A 60 -2.00 -1.24 -11.15
N CYS A 61 -1.17 -0.18 -11.07
CA CYS A 61 -1.55 1.07 -10.43
C CYS A 61 -2.50 1.88 -11.33
N PRO A 62 -3.78 2.10 -10.95
CA PRO A 62 -4.74 2.79 -11.80
C PRO A 62 -4.46 4.29 -11.95
N THR A 63 -3.68 4.87 -11.04
CA THR A 63 -3.34 6.30 -11.02
C THR A 63 -1.90 6.59 -11.46
N ASN A 64 -1.15 5.57 -11.91
CA ASN A 64 0.27 5.69 -12.25
C ASN A 64 1.11 6.33 -11.14
N ALA A 65 0.78 6.05 -9.88
CA ALA A 65 1.48 6.57 -8.70
C ALA A 65 2.79 5.82 -8.39
N ILE A 66 3.17 4.82 -9.17
CA ILE A 66 4.32 3.95 -8.87
C ILE A 66 5.29 3.97 -10.03
N GLU A 67 6.53 4.37 -9.76
CA GLU A 67 7.65 4.33 -10.69
C GLU A 67 8.64 3.24 -10.26
N MET A 68 9.20 2.50 -11.21
CA MET A 68 10.27 1.54 -10.91
C MET A 68 11.62 2.23 -11.05
N VAL A 69 12.31 2.45 -9.93
CA VAL A 69 13.63 3.10 -9.88
C VAL A 69 14.75 2.06 -9.91
N PRO A 70 15.85 2.31 -10.65
CA PRO A 70 16.97 1.38 -10.74
C PRO A 70 17.74 1.31 -9.41
N ILE A 71 18.30 0.13 -9.12
CA ILE A 71 19.22 -0.13 -8.00
C ILE A 71 20.42 -0.92 -8.50
N GLU A 72 21.43 -1.09 -7.64
CA GLU A 72 22.50 -2.06 -7.92
C GLU A 72 21.90 -3.47 -8.06
N PRO A 73 22.27 -4.22 -9.12
CA PRO A 73 21.73 -5.56 -9.34
C PRO A 73 21.99 -6.51 -8.17
N VAL A 74 20.91 -7.07 -7.60
CA VAL A 74 20.96 -8.06 -6.53
C VAL A 74 20.51 -9.41 -7.08
N LYS A 75 21.42 -10.38 -7.10
CA LYS A 75 21.11 -11.76 -7.48
C LYS A 75 20.32 -12.45 -6.36
N ILE A 76 19.05 -12.79 -6.63
CA ILE A 76 18.17 -13.46 -5.65
C ILE A 76 18.25 -14.98 -5.82
N THR A 77 18.22 -15.45 -7.06
CA THR A 77 18.42 -16.87 -7.40
C THR A 77 19.42 -16.99 -8.56
N GLU A 78 19.74 -18.21 -8.98
CA GLU A 78 20.59 -18.43 -10.16
C GLU A 78 20.04 -17.78 -11.43
N TYR A 79 18.71 -17.77 -11.57
CA TYR A 79 17.99 -17.33 -12.76
C TYR A 79 17.27 -15.99 -12.61
N TYR A 80 17.33 -15.37 -11.42
CA TYR A 80 16.58 -14.16 -11.13
C TYR A 80 17.44 -13.10 -10.43
N THR A 81 17.57 -11.95 -11.08
CA THR A 81 18.29 -10.78 -10.59
C THR A 81 17.32 -9.61 -10.53
N LYS A 82 17.30 -8.91 -9.40
CA LYS A 82 16.55 -7.68 -9.20
C LYS A 82 17.46 -6.49 -9.47
N ASP A 83 17.04 -5.58 -10.33
CA ASP A 83 17.76 -4.37 -10.73
C ASP A 83 16.96 -3.08 -10.51
N LYS A 84 15.72 -3.20 -10.00
CA LYS A 84 14.82 -2.07 -9.76
C LYS A 84 13.86 -2.34 -8.60
N ILE A 85 13.38 -1.26 -7.97
CA ILE A 85 12.38 -1.28 -6.89
C ILE A 85 11.29 -0.23 -7.14
N PRO A 86 10.07 -0.42 -6.61
CA PRO A 86 9.04 0.59 -6.74
C PRO A 86 9.28 1.78 -5.81
N LYS A 87 8.98 2.99 -6.30
CA LYS A 87 8.84 4.22 -5.54
C LYS A 87 7.40 4.72 -5.71
N ILE A 88 6.72 4.96 -4.59
CA ILE A 88 5.33 5.43 -4.61
C ILE A 88 5.30 6.95 -4.44
N ASP A 89 4.61 7.62 -5.35
CA ASP A 89 4.18 9.00 -5.24
C ASP A 89 2.92 9.08 -4.37
N ALA A 90 3.09 9.53 -3.13
CA ALA A 90 2.01 9.59 -2.14
C ALA A 90 0.91 10.59 -2.49
N GLU A 91 1.19 11.60 -3.33
CA GLU A 91 0.20 12.59 -3.76
C GLU A 91 -0.74 12.02 -4.82
N LYS A 92 -0.27 11.07 -5.63
CA LYS A 92 -1.07 10.36 -6.65
C LYS A 92 -1.70 9.07 -6.13
N CYS A 93 -1.21 8.55 -5.02
CA CYS A 93 -1.69 7.30 -4.46
C CYS A 93 -3.07 7.48 -3.81
N VAL A 94 -4.07 6.75 -4.31
CA VAL A 94 -5.43 6.74 -3.76
C VAL A 94 -5.65 5.61 -2.74
N TYR A 95 -4.58 4.93 -2.32
CA TYR A 95 -4.61 3.83 -1.34
C TYR A 95 -5.60 2.71 -1.67
N CYS A 96 -5.76 2.37 -2.96
CA CYS A 96 -6.64 1.29 -3.41
C CYS A 96 -6.10 -0.13 -3.14
N LEU A 97 -4.82 -0.26 -2.76
CA LEU A 97 -4.13 -1.50 -2.41
C LEU A 97 -3.95 -2.56 -3.52
N TYR A 98 -4.24 -2.24 -4.78
CA TYR A 98 -3.98 -3.17 -5.90
C TYR A 98 -2.51 -3.60 -6.01
N CYS A 99 -1.57 -2.69 -5.72
CA CYS A 99 -0.15 -3.02 -5.70
C CYS A 99 0.20 -4.07 -4.64
N HIS A 100 -0.53 -4.09 -3.53
CA HIS A 100 -0.40 -5.08 -2.46
C HIS A 100 -1.04 -6.40 -2.90
N ASP A 101 -2.33 -6.37 -3.25
CA ASP A 101 -3.14 -7.56 -3.47
C ASP A 101 -2.69 -8.42 -4.65
N PHE A 102 -2.14 -7.78 -5.68
CA PHE A 102 -1.64 -8.49 -6.85
C PHE A 102 -0.14 -8.78 -6.79
N CYS A 103 0.59 -8.31 -5.77
CA CYS A 103 2.02 -8.57 -5.70
C CYS A 103 2.32 -10.08 -5.76
N PRO A 104 3.19 -10.58 -6.67
CA PRO A 104 3.46 -12.01 -6.77
C PRO A 104 3.95 -12.66 -5.47
N VAL A 105 4.72 -11.92 -4.66
CA VAL A 105 5.17 -12.39 -3.34
C VAL A 105 3.98 -12.78 -2.46
N PHE A 106 2.90 -11.98 -2.51
CA PHE A 106 1.65 -12.27 -1.81
C PHE A 106 0.74 -13.22 -2.59
N ALA A 107 0.34 -12.84 -3.80
CA ALA A 107 -0.68 -13.54 -4.59
C ALA A 107 -0.26 -14.94 -5.07
N VAL A 108 1.04 -15.22 -5.17
CA VAL A 108 1.56 -16.50 -5.69
C VAL A 108 2.25 -17.31 -4.61
N PHE A 109 3.10 -16.68 -3.79
CA PHE A 109 3.85 -17.37 -2.75
C PHE A 109 3.17 -17.32 -1.37
N ASN A 110 2.06 -16.58 -1.23
CA ASN A 110 1.32 -16.40 0.02
C ASN A 110 2.21 -15.87 1.16
N GLU A 111 3.16 -14.99 0.83
CA GLU A 111 4.06 -14.31 1.76
C GLU A 111 3.67 -12.85 1.98
N ILE A 112 4.29 -12.20 2.95
CA ILE A 112 4.05 -10.79 3.23
C ILE A 112 4.46 -9.94 2.01
N SER A 113 3.53 -9.09 1.55
CA SER A 113 3.78 -8.24 0.40
C SER A 113 4.91 -7.23 0.68
N PRO A 114 5.85 -7.00 -0.25
CA PRO A 114 6.88 -5.99 -0.08
C PRO A 114 6.36 -4.55 -0.16
N ILE A 115 5.15 -4.32 -0.66
CA ILE A 115 4.62 -2.98 -0.96
C ILE A 115 3.31 -2.72 -0.22
N HIS A 116 3.35 -1.72 0.65
CA HIS A 116 2.26 -1.33 1.54
C HIS A 116 2.13 0.20 1.56
N PRO A 117 1.17 0.78 0.82
CA PRO A 117 0.95 2.24 0.85
C PRO A 117 0.53 2.79 2.23
N ARG A 118 0.12 1.94 3.17
CA ARG A 118 -0.21 2.31 4.55
C ARG A 118 0.68 1.57 5.52
N HIS A 119 0.92 2.18 6.68
CA HIS A 119 1.62 1.54 7.78
C HIS A 119 0.81 0.32 8.29
N VAL A 120 1.41 -0.86 8.20
CA VAL A 120 0.88 -2.10 8.79
C VAL A 120 2.05 -2.87 9.43
N GLY A 121 2.08 -2.90 10.77
CA GLY A 121 3.03 -3.72 11.53
C GLY A 121 4.42 -3.11 11.75
N ASP A 122 5.30 -3.92 12.34
CA ASP A 122 6.63 -3.52 12.77
C ASP A 122 7.53 -3.08 11.59
N GLU A 123 8.47 -2.18 11.87
CA GLU A 123 9.36 -1.53 10.88
C GLU A 123 10.31 -2.48 10.13
N CYS A 124 10.42 -3.75 10.55
CA CYS A 124 11.34 -4.72 9.96
C CYS A 124 10.80 -6.14 9.98
N ILE A 125 10.81 -6.80 8.81
CA ILE A 125 10.45 -8.21 8.64
C ILE A 125 11.66 -8.95 8.07
N LYS A 126 12.14 -9.96 8.77
CA LYS A 126 13.23 -10.83 8.27
C LYS A 126 12.65 -11.96 7.43
N VAL A 127 12.90 -11.94 6.11
CA VAL A 127 12.51 -13.01 5.19
C VAL A 127 13.67 -13.30 4.23
N ASP A 128 13.91 -14.58 3.93
CA ASP A 128 14.87 -15.00 2.91
C ASP A 128 14.13 -15.20 1.57
N LEU A 129 14.29 -14.24 0.65
CA LEU A 129 13.70 -14.28 -0.68
C LEU A 129 14.09 -15.52 -1.48
N SER A 130 15.31 -16.03 -1.29
CA SER A 130 15.80 -17.20 -2.01
C SER A 130 14.98 -18.44 -1.65
N GLN A 131 14.52 -18.54 -0.40
CA GLN A 131 13.66 -19.63 0.05
C GLN A 131 12.24 -19.44 -0.44
N VAL A 132 11.71 -18.22 -0.36
CA VAL A 132 10.35 -17.89 -0.84
C VAL A 132 10.18 -18.28 -2.30
N LEU A 133 11.10 -17.86 -3.17
CA LEU A 133 11.02 -18.14 -4.60
C LEU A 133 11.22 -19.62 -4.96
N LYS A 134 11.82 -20.42 -4.07
CA LYS A 134 11.97 -21.87 -4.26
C LYS A 134 10.74 -22.68 -3.84
N LYS A 135 9.78 -22.08 -3.11
CA LYS A 135 8.60 -22.78 -2.63
C LYS A 135 7.77 -23.35 -3.79
N PRO A 136 7.22 -24.56 -3.66
CA PRO A 136 6.31 -25.11 -4.66
C PRO A 136 5.05 -24.25 -4.73
N VAL A 137 4.66 -23.85 -5.94
CA VAL A 137 3.45 -23.07 -6.19
C VAL A 137 2.34 -24.02 -6.62
N GLU A 138 1.37 -24.27 -5.75
CA GLU A 138 0.19 -25.12 -6.03
C GLU A 138 -0.99 -24.28 -6.55
N ILE A 139 -0.80 -23.61 -7.69
CA ILE A 139 -1.82 -22.78 -8.31
C ILE A 139 -2.15 -23.32 -9.71
N ARG A 140 -3.45 -23.41 -10.03
CA ARG A 140 -3.92 -23.83 -11.37
C ARG A 140 -3.32 -22.93 -12.45
N GLU A 141 -2.86 -23.48 -13.56
CA GLU A 141 -2.25 -22.69 -14.66
C GLU A 141 -3.17 -21.56 -15.17
N GLU A 142 -4.48 -21.77 -15.20
CA GLU A 142 -5.44 -20.74 -15.58
C GLU A 142 -5.41 -19.54 -14.64
N GLN A 143 -5.23 -19.77 -13.34
CA GLN A 143 -5.09 -18.69 -12.37
C GLN A 143 -3.75 -17.97 -12.52
N ILE A 144 -2.66 -18.70 -12.79
CA ILE A 144 -1.36 -18.06 -13.11
C ILE A 144 -1.50 -17.14 -14.32
N LYS A 145 -2.19 -17.58 -15.39
CA LYS A 145 -2.46 -16.75 -16.58
C LYS A 145 -3.31 -15.51 -16.25
N LYS A 146 -4.32 -15.65 -15.39
CA LYS A 146 -5.15 -14.51 -14.93
C LYS A 146 -4.32 -13.50 -14.15
N ILE A 147 -3.52 -13.96 -13.18
CA ILE A 147 -2.66 -13.08 -12.38
C ILE A 147 -1.63 -12.38 -13.27
N ALA A 148 -0.96 -13.12 -14.17
CA ALA A 148 -0.01 -12.55 -15.14
C ALA A 148 -0.66 -11.45 -15.99
N LYS A 149 -1.90 -11.66 -16.44
CA LYS A 149 -2.65 -10.68 -17.22
C LYS A 149 -2.96 -9.42 -16.41
N ILE A 150 -3.41 -9.55 -15.17
CA ILE A 150 -3.69 -8.40 -14.29
C ILE A 150 -2.42 -7.60 -14.03
N LEU A 151 -1.33 -8.30 -13.76
CA LEU A 151 -0.04 -7.70 -13.46
C LEU A 151 0.69 -7.14 -14.67
N SER A 152 0.27 -7.50 -15.89
CA SER A 152 1.01 -7.22 -17.12
C SER A 152 2.50 -7.59 -17.02
N ILE A 153 2.83 -8.68 -16.31
CA ILE A 153 4.19 -9.21 -16.17
C ILE A 153 4.27 -10.67 -16.64
N ASN A 154 5.48 -11.10 -17.01
CA ASN A 154 5.75 -12.50 -17.26
C ASN A 154 6.09 -13.25 -15.96
N LEU A 155 5.08 -13.82 -15.30
CA LEU A 155 5.25 -14.63 -14.09
C LEU A 155 6.19 -15.82 -14.29
N ARG A 156 6.38 -16.33 -15.53
CA ARG A 156 7.26 -17.48 -15.75
C ARG A 156 8.69 -17.18 -15.36
N HIS A 157 9.18 -15.95 -15.55
CA HIS A 157 10.54 -15.58 -15.16
C HIS A 157 10.76 -15.65 -13.64
N ILE A 158 9.69 -15.57 -12.84
CA ILE A 158 9.73 -15.66 -11.38
C ILE A 158 9.57 -17.12 -10.93
N LEU A 159 8.84 -17.93 -11.72
CA LEU A 159 8.47 -19.31 -11.39
C LEU A 159 9.41 -20.37 -11.99
N THR A 160 10.28 -20.00 -12.92
CA THR A 160 11.26 -20.92 -13.51
C THR A 160 12.29 -21.35 -12.46
N LYS A 161 12.38 -22.66 -12.26
CA LYS A 161 13.44 -23.32 -11.50
C LYS A 161 14.66 -23.58 -12.36
#